data_AF-A0A9E6RY10-F1
#
_entry.id   AF-A0A9E6RY10-F1
#
_cell.length_a   1.000
_cell.length_b   1.000
_cell.length_c   1.000
_cell.angle_alpha   90.00
_cell.angle_beta   90.00
_cell.angle_gamma   90.00
#
_symmetry.space_group_name_H-M   'P 1'
#
loop_
_entity.id
_entity.type
_entity.pdbx_description
1 polymer ?
#
loop_
_entity_poly.entity_id
_entity_poly.type
_entity_poly.pdbx_seq_one_letter_code
_entity_poly.pdbx_strand_id
1 'polypeptide(L)'
;MNCSEIYNVTSNRCKFVQKNDSQCNCEKVSVSQYSPGRIEDDEILIRQIYSPIHIDQETGKVNSLAFDDAKDKGMSVNRKTYTSLEELNKKVEYKLKLDQERGKDRDFIGVVYTTCKNVRAIKTNDNIKAFCVYDTGNKHDISHADICQTISSRVEGSKMRFKLRKAFSEKPVTLDVVFTTANNRE
;
A
#
# COMPACT_ATOMS: atom_id res chain seq x y z
N MET A 1 -3.74 -23.71 -2.09
CA MET A 1 -2.60 -22.78 -2.08
C MET A 1 -2.20 -22.54 -0.63
N ASN A 2 -0.90 -22.55 -0.33
CA ASN A 2 -0.40 -22.08 0.95
C ASN A 2 -0.28 -20.54 0.91
N CYS A 3 -0.77 -19.86 1.95
CA CYS A 3 -0.76 -18.40 2.00
C CYS A 3 0.64 -17.78 1.97
N SER A 4 1.66 -18.51 2.42
CA SER A 4 3.07 -18.07 2.31
C SER A 4 3.58 -17.95 0.88
N GLU A 5 2.92 -18.59 -0.10
CA GLU A 5 3.25 -18.44 -1.52
C GLU A 5 3.08 -16.99 -1.99
N ILE A 6 2.13 -16.23 -1.42
CA ILE A 6 1.89 -14.81 -1.77
C ILE A 6 3.13 -13.96 -1.47
N TYR A 7 3.81 -14.23 -0.35
CA TYR A 7 5.05 -13.53 0.01
C TYR A 7 6.16 -13.77 -1.02
N ASN A 8 6.31 -15.02 -1.48
CA ASN A 8 7.37 -15.43 -2.39
C ASN A 8 7.23 -14.85 -3.82
N VAL A 9 6.04 -14.40 -4.23
CA VAL A 9 5.82 -13.80 -5.55
C VAL A 9 6.22 -12.32 -5.53
N THR A 10 7.32 -11.95 -6.18
CA THR A 10 7.90 -10.59 -6.10
C THR A 10 7.56 -9.66 -7.27
N SER A 11 7.17 -10.17 -8.44
CA SER A 11 6.98 -9.35 -9.65
C SER A 11 5.53 -9.14 -10.08
N ASN A 12 4.63 -10.06 -9.73
CA ASN A 12 3.22 -10.05 -10.17
C ASN A 12 2.28 -10.54 -9.06
N ARG A 13 2.53 -10.11 -7.82
CA ARG A 13 1.83 -10.61 -6.63
C ARG A 13 0.32 -10.49 -6.75
N CYS A 14 -0.18 -9.37 -7.26
CA CYS A 14 -1.63 -9.17 -7.38
C CYS A 14 -2.24 -10.01 -8.51
N LYS A 15 -1.49 -10.31 -9.58
CA LYS A 15 -1.95 -11.29 -10.58
C LYS A 15 -2.03 -12.70 -10.00
N PHE A 16 -1.07 -13.07 -9.17
CA PHE A 16 -1.11 -14.32 -8.44
C PHE A 16 -2.31 -14.38 -7.48
N VAL A 17 -2.57 -13.31 -6.73
CA VAL A 17 -3.74 -13.19 -5.85
C VAL A 17 -5.06 -13.26 -6.64
N GLN A 18 -5.19 -12.54 -7.76
CA GLN A 18 -6.38 -12.60 -8.62
C GLN A 18 -6.74 -14.03 -9.06
N LYS A 19 -5.73 -14.85 -9.31
CA LYS A 19 -5.91 -16.24 -9.76
C LYS A 19 -6.16 -17.21 -8.60
N ASN A 20 -5.50 -17.01 -7.46
CA ASN A 20 -5.42 -18.03 -6.41
C ASN A 20 -6.12 -17.65 -5.10
N ASP A 21 -6.24 -16.36 -4.76
CA ASP A 21 -6.89 -15.86 -3.53
C ASP A 21 -7.81 -14.66 -3.79
N SER A 22 -8.67 -14.74 -4.82
CA SER A 22 -9.57 -13.64 -5.20
C SER A 22 -10.59 -13.25 -4.10
N GLN A 23 -10.77 -14.11 -3.10
CA GLN A 23 -11.65 -13.89 -1.95
C GLN A 23 -10.92 -13.41 -0.68
N CYS A 24 -9.60 -13.19 -0.76
CA CYS A 24 -8.78 -12.71 0.36
C CYS A 24 -8.78 -13.65 1.58
N ASN A 25 -8.83 -14.96 1.37
CA ASN A 25 -8.79 -15.94 2.46
C ASN A 25 -7.46 -15.88 3.23
N CYS A 26 -6.36 -15.56 2.54
CA CYS A 26 -5.04 -15.47 3.16
C CYS A 26 -4.83 -14.21 4.01
N GLU A 27 -5.73 -13.23 3.99
CA GLU A 27 -5.67 -12.08 4.94
C GLU A 27 -5.87 -12.51 6.41
N LYS A 28 -6.43 -13.71 6.64
CA LYS A 28 -6.73 -14.24 7.97
C LYS A 28 -5.49 -14.75 8.71
N VAL A 29 -4.38 -14.91 8.00
CA VAL A 29 -3.11 -15.42 8.53
C VAL A 29 -1.98 -14.50 8.10
N SER A 30 -0.84 -14.61 8.77
CA SER A 30 0.38 -13.93 8.33
C SER A 30 0.94 -14.66 7.11
N VAL A 31 1.23 -13.93 6.02
CA VAL A 31 1.82 -14.51 4.80
C VAL A 31 3.34 -14.49 4.82
N SER A 32 3.96 -13.65 5.65
CA SER A 32 5.41 -13.56 5.79
C SER A 32 5.88 -14.00 7.16
N GLN A 33 6.94 -14.81 7.19
CA GLN A 33 7.62 -15.19 8.43
C GLN A 33 8.30 -14.01 9.16
N TYR A 34 8.52 -12.87 8.48
CA TYR A 34 9.16 -11.69 9.07
C TYR A 34 8.15 -10.66 9.58
N SER A 35 6.89 -10.79 9.17
CA SER A 35 5.84 -9.88 9.61
C SER A 35 5.47 -10.17 11.07
N PRO A 36 5.08 -9.15 11.84
CA PRO A 36 4.66 -9.31 13.24
C PRO A 36 3.30 -10.03 13.40
N GLY A 37 2.62 -10.31 12.29
CA GLY A 37 1.31 -10.98 12.25
C GLY A 37 0.43 -10.45 11.12
N ARG A 38 -0.79 -11.00 11.02
CA ARG A 38 -1.81 -10.51 10.08
C ARG A 38 -2.10 -9.02 10.31
N ILE A 39 -2.65 -8.37 9.29
CA ILE A 39 -2.98 -6.95 9.35
C ILE A 39 -4.38 -6.78 9.94
N GLU A 40 -4.49 -6.05 11.05
CA GLU A 40 -5.77 -5.74 11.69
C GLU A 40 -6.49 -4.58 10.99
N ASP A 41 -7.80 -4.49 11.19
CA ASP A 41 -8.66 -3.51 10.52
C ASP A 41 -8.34 -2.06 10.93
N ASP A 42 -7.95 -1.85 12.18
CA ASP A 42 -7.64 -0.54 12.76
C ASP A 42 -6.23 -0.04 12.41
N GLU A 43 -5.38 -0.88 11.84
CA GLU A 43 -4.03 -0.47 11.45
C GLU A 43 -4.02 0.61 10.38
N ILE A 44 -3.15 1.60 10.58
CA ILE A 44 -2.91 2.69 9.63
C ILE A 44 -1.86 2.23 8.61
N LEU A 45 -2.21 2.31 7.33
CA LEU A 45 -1.38 1.98 6.19
C LEU A 45 -0.84 3.26 5.55
N ILE A 46 0.47 3.31 5.31
CA ILE A 46 1.18 4.50 4.84
C ILE A 46 1.71 4.30 3.42
N ARG A 47 1.18 5.15 2.53
CA ARG A 47 1.53 5.49 1.14
C ARG A 47 2.69 6.46 0.92
N GLN A 48 3.91 6.06 0.60
CA GLN A 48 4.94 7.04 0.15
C GLN A 48 4.63 7.64 -1.23
N ILE A 49 4.67 8.97 -1.36
CA ILE A 49 4.31 9.74 -2.57
C ILE A 49 5.53 10.47 -3.14
N TYR A 50 5.70 10.40 -4.46
CA TYR A 50 6.85 10.93 -5.18
C TYR A 50 6.43 11.80 -6.37
N SER A 51 7.09 12.93 -6.56
CA SER A 51 6.94 13.79 -7.73
C SER A 51 7.92 13.38 -8.83
N PRO A 52 7.58 13.59 -10.12
CA PRO A 52 6.30 14.06 -10.66
C PRO A 52 5.25 12.95 -10.83
N ILE A 53 5.59 11.70 -10.49
CA ILE A 53 4.80 10.54 -10.90
C ILE A 53 3.46 10.40 -10.17
N HIS A 54 3.40 10.69 -8.88
CA HIS A 54 2.25 10.38 -8.04
C HIS A 54 1.38 11.61 -7.74
N ILE A 55 1.81 12.80 -8.15
CA ILE A 55 1.14 14.05 -7.81
C ILE A 55 0.67 14.76 -9.07
N ASP A 56 -0.50 15.36 -8.97
CA ASP A 56 -0.97 16.37 -9.91
C ASP A 56 -0.34 17.71 -9.49
N GLN A 57 0.54 18.27 -10.34
CA GLN A 57 1.35 19.45 -9.98
C GLN A 57 0.50 20.73 -9.84
N GLU A 58 -0.66 20.80 -10.48
CA GLU A 58 -1.54 21.98 -10.42
C GLU A 58 -2.35 21.98 -9.12
N THR A 59 -2.86 20.82 -8.70
CA THR A 59 -3.78 20.70 -7.56
C THR A 59 -3.08 20.28 -6.26
N GLY A 60 -1.86 19.74 -6.35
CA GLY A 60 -1.12 19.13 -5.25
C GLY A 60 -1.76 17.84 -4.72
N LYS A 61 -2.72 17.26 -5.46
CA LYS A 61 -3.45 16.06 -5.06
C LYS A 61 -2.76 14.81 -5.60
N VAL A 62 -2.89 13.70 -4.88
CA VAL A 62 -2.38 12.42 -5.37
C VAL A 62 -3.19 11.94 -6.57
N ASN A 63 -2.50 11.63 -7.66
CA ASN A 63 -3.08 11.14 -8.91
C ASN A 63 -3.28 9.60 -8.86
N SER A 64 -3.85 9.01 -9.92
CA SER A 64 -4.14 7.57 -9.96
C SER A 64 -2.89 6.68 -10.05
N LEU A 65 -1.76 7.19 -10.54
CA LEU A 65 -0.54 6.39 -10.72
C LEU A 65 0.04 5.90 -9.41
N ALA A 66 -0.18 6.63 -8.31
CA ALA A 66 0.24 6.22 -6.97
C ALA A 66 -0.37 4.87 -6.51
N PHE A 67 -1.48 4.48 -7.12
CA PHE A 67 -2.28 3.29 -6.76
C PHE A 67 -2.22 2.19 -7.82
N ASP A 68 -1.50 2.41 -8.91
CA ASP A 68 -1.66 1.58 -10.10
C ASP A 68 -1.00 0.20 -9.96
N ASP A 69 0.05 0.09 -9.15
CA ASP A 69 0.71 -1.19 -8.82
C ASP A 69 -0.21 -2.18 -8.09
N ALA A 70 -1.35 -1.73 -7.52
CA ALA A 70 -2.35 -2.63 -6.92
C ALA A 70 -2.97 -3.58 -7.97
N LYS A 71 -2.88 -3.27 -9.27
CA LYS A 71 -3.46 -4.10 -10.33
C LYS A 71 -2.64 -5.35 -10.66
N ASP A 72 -1.33 -5.32 -10.41
CA ASP A 72 -0.38 -6.34 -10.88
C ASP A 72 0.73 -6.68 -9.87
N LYS A 73 1.57 -5.73 -9.46
CA LYS A 73 2.80 -5.99 -8.69
C LYS A 73 2.56 -6.15 -7.19
N GLY A 74 1.66 -5.34 -6.62
CA GLY A 74 1.56 -5.09 -5.19
C GLY A 74 1.74 -3.61 -4.91
N MET A 75 0.71 -2.94 -4.39
CA MET A 75 0.86 -1.56 -3.96
C MET A 75 1.48 -1.53 -2.56
N SER A 76 2.77 -1.23 -2.50
CA SER A 76 3.55 -1.18 -1.26
C SER A 76 3.07 -0.09 -0.31
N VAL A 77 2.75 -0.50 0.91
CA VAL A 77 2.44 0.36 2.05
C VAL A 77 3.24 -0.07 3.26
N ASN A 78 3.38 0.81 4.25
CA ASN A 78 3.95 0.47 5.55
C ASN A 78 2.88 0.54 6.64
N ARG A 79 2.87 -0.44 7.53
CA ARG A 79 2.03 -0.48 8.73
C ARG A 79 2.60 0.49 9.75
N LYS A 80 1.89 1.58 10.06
CA LYS A 80 2.36 2.64 10.96
C LYS A 80 2.84 2.09 12.30
N THR A 81 2.09 1.15 12.88
CA THR A 81 2.37 0.56 14.20
C THR A 81 3.73 -0.13 14.29
N TYR A 82 4.24 -0.64 13.18
CA TYR A 82 5.45 -1.47 13.13
C TYR A 82 6.61 -0.76 12.42
N THR A 83 6.52 0.56 12.25
CA THR A 83 7.61 1.35 11.71
C THR A 83 7.77 2.67 12.45
N SER A 84 8.89 3.35 12.24
CA SER A 84 9.18 4.66 12.81
C SER A 84 9.39 5.74 11.75
N LEU A 85 9.37 7.00 12.18
CA LEU A 85 9.75 8.14 11.35
C LEU A 85 11.16 7.95 10.75
N GLU A 86 12.12 7.51 11.58
CA GLU A 86 13.50 7.28 11.17
C GLU A 86 13.62 6.18 10.11
N GLU A 87 12.91 5.06 10.30
CA GLU A 87 12.93 3.95 9.34
C GLU A 87 12.31 4.33 7.99
N LEU A 88 11.20 5.08 8.00
CA LEU A 88 10.58 5.55 6.76
C LEU A 88 11.47 6.57 6.04
N ASN A 89 12.14 7.48 6.76
CA ASN A 89 13.12 8.40 6.18
C ASN A 89 14.28 7.64 5.51
N LYS A 90 14.86 6.63 6.19
CA LYS A 90 15.91 5.78 5.60
C LYS A 90 15.45 5.08 4.32
N LYS A 91 14.19 4.60 4.28
CA LYS A 91 13.62 3.99 3.07
C LYS A 91 13.44 4.99 1.94
N VAL A 92 12.99 6.20 2.26
CA VAL A 92 12.87 7.30 1.29
C VAL A 92 14.22 7.63 0.70
N GLU A 93 15.23 7.86 1.54
CA GLU A 93 16.61 8.16 1.11
C GLU A 93 17.18 7.05 0.22
N TYR A 94 17.04 5.80 0.64
CA TYR A 94 17.49 4.64 -0.15
C TYR A 94 16.81 4.58 -1.51
N LYS A 95 15.49 4.81 -1.55
CA LYS A 95 14.72 4.79 -2.81
C LYS A 95 15.11 5.95 -3.73
N LEU A 96 15.27 7.15 -3.20
CA LEU A 96 15.69 8.32 -3.99
C LEU A 96 17.09 8.10 -4.58
N LYS A 97 18.03 7.56 -3.80
CA LYS A 97 19.36 7.19 -4.29
C LYS A 97 19.28 6.18 -5.44
N LEU A 98 18.48 5.12 -5.30
CA LEU A 98 18.30 4.14 -6.38
C LEU A 98 17.64 4.73 -7.63
N ASP A 99 16.68 5.64 -7.47
CA ASP A 99 16.04 6.31 -8.61
C ASP A 99 17.03 7.24 -9.31
N GLN A 100 17.88 7.97 -8.57
CA GLN A 100 18.96 8.80 -9.10
C GLN A 100 20.01 7.96 -9.87
N GLU A 101 20.45 6.84 -9.32
CA GLU A 101 21.37 5.89 -9.99
C GLU A 101 20.78 5.34 -11.31
N ARG A 102 19.44 5.29 -11.40
CA ARG A 102 18.71 4.88 -12.61
C ARG A 102 18.37 6.05 -13.55
N GLY A 103 18.91 7.25 -13.29
CA GLY A 103 18.66 8.45 -14.08
C GLY A 103 17.22 8.97 -13.99
N LYS A 104 16.51 8.65 -12.90
CA LYS A 104 15.16 9.15 -12.65
C LYS A 104 15.23 10.31 -11.67
N ASP A 105 14.78 11.47 -12.12
CA ASP A 105 14.58 12.62 -11.25
C ASP A 105 13.26 12.48 -10.50
N ARG A 106 13.35 12.34 -9.18
CA ARG A 106 12.21 12.08 -8.29
C ARG A 106 12.43 12.80 -6.97
N ASP A 107 11.37 13.43 -6.48
CA ASP A 107 11.33 14.02 -5.15
C ASP A 107 10.32 13.30 -4.26
N PHE A 108 10.67 13.11 -2.99
CA PHE A 108 9.71 12.68 -2.00
C PHE A 108 8.87 13.86 -1.54
N ILE A 109 7.54 13.75 -1.69
CA ILE A 109 6.61 14.83 -1.34
C ILE A 109 6.01 14.63 0.06
N GLY A 110 5.94 13.38 0.51
CA GLY A 110 5.31 13.02 1.77
C GLY A 110 4.58 11.69 1.65
N VAL A 111 3.60 11.49 2.53
CA VAL A 111 2.81 10.28 2.58
C VAL A 111 1.31 10.53 2.56
N VAL A 112 0.57 9.56 2.04
CA VAL A 112 -0.86 9.45 2.25
C VAL A 112 -1.17 8.24 3.12
N TYR A 113 -2.28 8.27 3.85
CA TYR A 113 -2.60 7.19 4.76
C TYR A 113 -4.11 6.88 4.77
N THR A 114 -4.42 5.66 5.21
CA THR A 114 -5.79 5.17 5.45
C THR A 114 -5.74 4.09 6.54
N THR A 115 -6.89 3.70 7.09
CA THR A 115 -7.01 2.44 7.85
C THR A 115 -7.16 1.24 6.91
N CYS A 116 -6.72 0.07 7.35
CA CYS A 116 -6.93 -1.20 6.65
C CYS A 116 -8.41 -1.50 6.44
N LYS A 117 -9.26 -1.19 7.44
CA LYS A 117 -10.72 -1.28 7.37
C LYS A 117 -11.29 -0.56 6.16
N ASN A 118 -10.84 0.67 5.88
CA ASN A 118 -11.32 1.44 4.74
C ASN A 118 -10.97 0.77 3.40
N VAL A 119 -9.80 0.13 3.29
CA VAL A 119 -9.40 -0.63 2.10
C VAL A 119 -10.29 -1.86 1.92
N ARG A 120 -10.49 -2.63 3.00
CA ARG A 120 -11.33 -3.84 3.01
C ARG A 120 -12.82 -3.56 2.77
N ALA A 121 -13.28 -2.36 3.11
CA ALA A 121 -14.64 -1.91 2.84
C ALA A 121 -14.93 -1.63 1.36
N ILE A 122 -13.89 -1.54 0.50
CA ILE A 122 -14.09 -1.31 -0.93
C ILE A 122 -14.59 -2.58 -1.59
N LYS A 123 -15.78 -2.50 -2.17
CA LYS A 123 -16.43 -3.59 -2.87
C LYS A 123 -16.92 -3.20 -4.26
N THR A 124 -17.04 -4.21 -5.12
CA THR A 124 -17.78 -4.14 -6.38
C THR A 124 -19.28 -3.94 -6.13
N ASN A 125 -20.03 -3.68 -7.19
CA ASN A 125 -21.50 -3.60 -7.09
C ASN A 125 -22.11 -4.95 -6.67
N ASP A 126 -21.46 -6.06 -7.03
CA ASP A 126 -21.84 -7.42 -6.64
C ASP A 126 -21.36 -7.80 -5.22
N ASN A 127 -20.97 -6.80 -4.41
CA ASN A 127 -20.53 -6.97 -3.02
C ASN A 127 -19.27 -7.84 -2.86
N ILE A 128 -18.46 -7.98 -3.92
CA ILE A 128 -17.18 -8.69 -3.90
C ILE A 128 -16.10 -7.74 -3.36
N LYS A 129 -15.24 -8.23 -2.45
CA LYS A 129 -14.06 -7.48 -1.99
C LYS A 129 -13.20 -7.09 -3.19
N ALA A 130 -12.88 -5.81 -3.33
CA ALA A 130 -12.07 -5.32 -4.46
C ALA A 130 -10.56 -5.43 -4.24
N PHE A 131 -10.13 -5.49 -2.98
CA PHE A 131 -8.73 -5.53 -2.59
C PHE A 131 -8.52 -6.48 -1.41
N CYS A 132 -7.36 -7.13 -1.39
CA CYS A 132 -6.80 -7.83 -0.23
C CYS A 132 -5.55 -7.08 0.26
N VAL A 133 -5.27 -7.15 1.56
CA VAL A 133 -4.08 -6.55 2.19
C VAL A 133 -3.26 -7.64 2.87
N TYR A 134 -2.01 -7.82 2.42
CA TYR A 134 -1.13 -8.88 2.90
C TYR A 134 0.10 -8.31 3.61
N ASP A 135 0.48 -8.92 4.73
CA ASP A 135 1.68 -8.59 5.50
C ASP A 135 2.93 -9.17 4.82
N THR A 136 3.45 -8.44 3.84
CA THR A 136 4.62 -8.84 3.04
C THR A 136 5.94 -8.31 3.59
N GLY A 137 6.03 -8.19 4.93
CA GLY A 137 7.22 -7.79 5.65
C GLY A 137 8.42 -8.67 5.32
N ASN A 138 9.62 -8.12 5.36
CA ASN A 138 10.86 -8.89 5.21
C ASN A 138 11.85 -8.55 6.33
N LYS A 139 12.98 -9.25 6.39
CA LYS A 139 14.00 -9.06 7.43
C LYS A 139 14.55 -7.63 7.59
N HIS A 140 14.38 -6.76 6.59
CA HIS A 140 14.80 -5.36 6.61
C HIS A 140 13.63 -4.38 6.79
N ASP A 141 12.40 -4.84 6.61
CA ASP A 141 11.20 -4.05 6.76
C ASP A 141 10.02 -4.93 7.18
N ILE A 142 9.88 -5.14 8.49
CA ILE A 142 8.79 -5.96 9.05
C ILE A 142 7.42 -5.28 8.91
N SER A 143 7.40 -3.97 8.67
CA SER A 143 6.17 -3.18 8.52
C SER A 143 5.57 -3.23 7.12
N HIS A 144 6.30 -3.76 6.15
CA HIS A 144 5.88 -3.75 4.76
C HIS A 144 4.60 -4.57 4.57
N ALA A 145 3.70 -4.05 3.76
CA ALA A 145 2.49 -4.72 3.32
C ALA A 145 2.18 -4.36 1.87
N ASP A 146 1.41 -5.21 1.22
CA ASP A 146 0.91 -4.96 -0.14
C ASP A 146 -0.60 -4.98 -0.19
N ILE A 147 -1.16 -3.99 -0.87
CA ILE A 147 -2.56 -3.99 -1.28
C ILE A 147 -2.64 -4.54 -2.70
N CYS A 148 -3.47 -5.57 -2.89
CA CYS A 148 -3.69 -6.23 -4.16
C CYS A 148 -5.15 -6.24 -4.59
N GLN A 149 -5.40 -5.77 -5.81
CA GLN A 149 -6.71 -5.82 -6.45
C GLN A 149 -7.07 -7.28 -6.76
N THR A 150 -8.28 -7.69 -6.41
CA THR A 150 -8.81 -9.05 -6.65
C THR A 150 -9.52 -9.19 -7.99
N ILE A 151 -9.96 -8.08 -8.56
CA ILE A 151 -10.75 -8.03 -9.79
C ILE A 151 -9.82 -8.07 -11.00
N SER A 152 -10.07 -8.95 -11.97
CA SER A 152 -9.28 -9.04 -13.20
C SER A 152 -9.77 -8.09 -14.31
N SER A 153 -11.05 -7.68 -14.27
CA SER A 153 -11.66 -6.76 -15.23
C SER A 153 -10.93 -5.42 -15.28
N ARG A 154 -10.55 -4.98 -16.48
CA ARG A 154 -9.83 -3.71 -16.70
C ARG A 154 -10.65 -2.49 -16.26
N VAL A 155 -11.90 -2.42 -16.73
CA VAL A 155 -12.79 -1.27 -16.51
C VAL A 155 -13.20 -1.21 -15.04
N GLU A 156 -13.65 -2.33 -14.48
CA GLU A 156 -14.07 -2.38 -13.10
C GLU A 156 -12.89 -2.21 -12.13
N GLY A 157 -11.75 -2.84 -12.41
CA GLY A 157 -10.53 -2.67 -11.65
C GLY A 157 -10.07 -1.21 -11.61
N SER A 158 -10.13 -0.50 -12.74
CA SER A 158 -9.84 0.94 -12.78
C SER A 158 -10.79 1.75 -11.88
N LYS A 159 -12.09 1.46 -11.92
CA LYS A 159 -13.08 2.08 -11.00
C LYS A 159 -12.76 1.79 -9.54
N MET A 160 -12.35 0.56 -9.21
CA MET A 160 -12.00 0.21 -7.83
C MET A 160 -10.72 0.88 -7.35
N ARG A 161 -9.70 1.03 -8.21
CA ARG A 161 -8.50 1.81 -7.84
C ARG A 161 -8.81 3.29 -7.62
N PHE A 162 -9.79 3.84 -8.33
CA PHE A 162 -10.28 5.18 -8.01
C PHE A 162 -10.95 5.26 -6.63
N LYS A 163 -11.73 4.25 -6.23
CA LYS A 163 -12.25 4.14 -4.85
C LYS A 163 -11.10 3.97 -3.83
N LEU A 164 -10.07 3.19 -4.15
CA LEU A 164 -8.88 3.03 -3.31
C LEU A 164 -8.18 4.37 -3.09
N ARG A 165 -7.94 5.15 -4.14
CA ARG A 165 -7.38 6.51 -4.03
C ARG A 165 -8.18 7.38 -3.05
N LYS A 166 -9.52 7.33 -3.15
CA LYS A 166 -10.42 8.10 -2.28
C LYS A 166 -10.43 7.63 -0.82
N ALA A 167 -10.01 6.40 -0.54
CA ALA A 167 -9.91 5.90 0.83
C ALA A 167 -8.69 6.48 1.57
N PHE A 168 -7.64 6.84 0.84
CA PHE A 168 -6.46 7.51 1.37
C PHE A 168 -6.66 9.02 1.47
N SER A 169 -5.86 9.68 2.32
CA SER A 169 -5.79 11.14 2.36
C SER A 169 -5.50 11.71 0.97
N GLU A 170 -6.20 12.78 0.58
CA GLU A 170 -6.16 13.29 -0.80
C GLU A 170 -4.84 13.99 -1.14
N LYS A 171 -4.23 14.65 -0.14
CA LYS A 171 -2.95 15.34 -0.26
C LYS A 171 -1.90 14.63 0.60
N PRO A 172 -0.64 14.59 0.15
CA PRO A 172 0.45 14.12 0.99
C PRO A 172 0.60 15.01 2.21
N VAL A 173 0.90 14.39 3.34
CA VAL A 173 1.37 15.06 4.56
C VAL A 173 2.81 14.63 4.82
N THR A 174 3.54 15.43 5.59
CA THR A 174 4.89 15.05 6.00
C THR A 174 4.84 13.87 6.97
N LEU A 175 5.96 13.14 7.09
CA LEU A 175 6.02 11.96 7.94
C LEU A 175 5.80 12.33 9.42
N ASP A 176 6.34 13.45 9.90
CA ASP A 176 6.16 13.93 11.28
C ASP A 176 4.68 14.11 11.63
N VAL A 177 3.85 14.67 10.74
CA VAL A 177 2.41 14.83 10.95
C VAL A 177 1.75 13.47 11.19
N VAL A 178 2.12 12.42 10.43
CA VAL A 178 1.54 11.09 10.59
C VAL A 178 1.88 10.46 11.94
N PHE A 179 3.08 10.70 12.48
CA PHE A 179 3.51 10.13 13.76
C PHE A 179 3.13 10.99 14.98
N THR A 180 2.99 12.30 14.84
CA THR A 180 2.64 13.22 15.95
C THR A 180 1.14 13.28 16.25
N THR A 181 0.28 13.14 15.25
CA THR A 181 -1.20 13.20 15.42
C THR A 181 -1.77 12.05 16.28
N ALA A 182 -0.94 11.10 16.72
CA ALA A 182 -1.36 9.98 17.58
C ALA A 182 -1.19 10.22 19.09
N ASN A 183 -0.57 11.33 19.52
CA ASN A 183 -0.39 11.62 20.96
C ASN A 183 -1.52 12.45 21.59
N ASN A 184 -2.57 12.84 20.84
CA ASN A 184 -3.66 13.68 21.34
C ASN A 184 -4.99 12.91 21.51
N ARG A 185 -4.93 11.68 22.03
CA ARG A 185 -6.11 10.99 22.56
C ARG A 185 -5.80 10.51 23.97
N GLU A 186 -5.87 11.45 24.91
CA GLU A 186 -6.23 11.18 26.31
C GLU A 186 -7.75 11.08 26.43
#